data_AF-A0A9E2UPF0-F1
#
_entry.id   AF-A0A9E2UPF0-F1
#
_cell.length_a   1.000
_cell.length_b   1.000
_cell.length_c   1.000
_cell.angle_alpha   90.00
_cell.angle_beta   90.00
_cell.angle_gamma   90.00
#
_symmetry.space_group_name_H-M   'P 1'
#
loop_
_entity.id
_entity.type
_entity.pdbx_description
1 polymer ?
#
loop_
_entity_poly.entity_id
_entity_poly.type
_entity_poly.pdbx_seq_one_letter_code
_entity_poly.pdbx_strand_id
1 'polypeptide(L)'
;MSPQLRQRLVKVSFLLDPEGWHSHGGESLWASFVSDDGDYRNFRLENSPFYATGVSYRDVVRAKPTENPVLYDFESVVARGGHSKYMIL
;
A
#
# COMPACT_ATOMS: atom_id res chain seq x y z
N MET A 1 -5.84 29.24 -1.58
CA MET A 1 -5.71 27.78 -1.36
C MET A 1 -4.37 27.34 -1.89
N SER A 2 -3.41 27.08 -1.01
CA SER A 2 -2.00 26.79 -1.33
C SER A 2 -1.84 25.39 -1.98
N PRO A 3 -1.16 25.28 -3.13
CA PRO A 3 -0.96 24.02 -3.86
C PRO A 3 0.28 23.27 -3.34
N GLN A 4 0.31 22.94 -2.05
CA GLN A 4 1.31 22.03 -1.50
C GLN A 4 0.68 21.11 -0.45
N LEU A 5 -0.25 20.24 -0.88
CA LEU A 5 -0.31 18.93 -0.26
C LEU A 5 1.00 18.23 -0.67
N ARG A 6 2.10 18.54 0.03
CA ARG A 6 3.36 17.77 -0.08
C ARG A 6 2.90 16.32 0.01
N GLN A 7 3.11 15.54 -1.04
CA GLN A 7 2.71 14.14 -1.10
C GLN A 7 3.34 13.43 0.09
N ARG A 8 2.60 13.33 1.20
CA ARG A 8 3.09 12.74 2.42
C ARG A 8 2.97 11.25 2.19
N LEU A 9 4.05 10.69 1.65
CA LEU A 9 4.14 9.25 1.44
C LEU A 9 4.22 8.57 2.80
N VAL A 10 3.44 7.51 2.94
CA VAL A 10 3.46 6.58 4.06
C VAL A 10 3.89 5.21 3.55
N LYS A 11 4.19 4.30 4.47
CA LYS A 11 4.39 2.90 4.14
C LYS A 11 3.16 2.09 4.54
N VAL A 12 2.73 1.20 3.65
CA VAL A 12 1.74 0.16 3.92
C VAL A 12 2.48 -1.17 4.01
N SER A 13 2.38 -1.84 5.16
CA SER A 13 2.96 -3.13 5.47
C SER A 13 2.01 -4.25 5.06
N PHE A 14 2.57 -5.27 4.42
CA PHE A 14 1.89 -6.48 3.98
C PHE A 14 2.57 -7.65 4.66
N LEU A 15 1.81 -8.41 5.46
CA LEU A 15 2.31 -9.66 6.00
C LEU A 15 2.49 -10.66 4.86
N LEU A 16 3.69 -11.23 4.76
CA LEU A 16 3.97 -12.31 3.84
C LEU A 16 3.90 -13.63 4.60
N ASP A 17 3.65 -14.71 3.86
CA ASP A 17 3.70 -16.06 4.45
C ASP A 17 5.12 -16.30 5.02
N PRO A 18 5.26 -16.52 6.33
CA PRO A 18 6.56 -16.78 6.95
C PRO A 18 7.23 -18.08 6.47
N GLU A 19 6.49 -18.98 5.80
CA GLU A 19 7.03 -20.18 5.15
C GLU A 19 7.52 -19.94 3.71
N GLY A 20 7.34 -18.71 3.18
CA GLY A 20 7.82 -18.32 1.86
C GLY A 20 9.36 -18.20 1.78
N TRP A 21 9.91 -18.34 0.57
CA TRP A 21 11.36 -18.30 0.30
C TRP A 21 12.05 -16.97 0.67
N HIS A 22 11.27 -15.92 0.95
CA HIS A 22 11.75 -14.62 1.40
C HIS A 22 11.97 -14.64 2.92
N SER A 23 13.21 -14.41 3.37
CA SER A 23 13.64 -14.41 4.77
C SER A 23 13.05 -13.31 5.67
N HIS A 24 12.03 -12.58 5.20
CA HIS A 24 11.38 -11.48 5.88
C HIS A 24 9.87 -11.72 5.90
N GLY A 25 9.24 -11.65 7.09
CA GLY A 25 7.81 -11.92 7.28
C GLY A 25 6.85 -10.84 6.71
N GLY A 26 7.34 -9.88 5.93
CA GLY A 26 6.52 -8.81 5.38
C GLY A 26 7.21 -7.96 4.30
N GLU A 27 6.40 -7.33 3.45
CA GLU A 27 6.81 -6.33 2.46
C GLU A 27 6.18 -4.97 2.83
N SER A 28 6.85 -3.86 2.52
CA SER A 28 6.26 -2.52 2.67
C SER A 28 6.28 -1.74 1.36
N LEU A 29 5.15 -1.14 1.00
CA LEU A 29 4.99 -0.30 -0.18
C LEU A 29 4.77 1.16 0.19
N TRP A 30 5.27 2.06 -0.65
CA TRP A 30 4.98 3.48 -0.55
C TRP A 30 3.56 3.75 -1.03
N ALA A 31 2.85 4.59 -0.29
CA ALA A 31 1.49 4.96 -0.63
C ALA A 31 1.20 6.44 -0.35
N SER A 32 0.34 7.04 -1.15
CA SER A 32 -0.16 8.40 -0.98
C SER A 32 -1.58 8.40 -0.42
N PHE A 33 -1.93 9.40 0.39
CA PHE A 33 -3.29 9.58 0.87
C PHE A 33 -4.26 9.87 -0.29
N VAL A 34 -5.44 9.25 -0.26
CA VAL A 34 -6.56 9.62 -1.13
C VAL A 34 -7.38 10.67 -0.39
N SER A 35 -7.26 11.94 -0.78
CA SER A 35 -7.79 13.09 -0.04
C SER A 35 -9.30 13.32 -0.17
N ASP A 36 -9.99 12.56 -1.01
CA ASP A 36 -11.25 13.05 -1.59
C ASP A 36 -12.51 12.55 -0.87
N ASP A 37 -12.44 11.47 -0.07
CA ASP A 37 -13.64 10.78 0.45
C ASP A 37 -13.85 10.89 1.98
N GLY A 38 -13.10 11.72 2.70
CA GLY A 38 -13.21 11.84 4.17
C GLY A 38 -12.76 10.60 4.97
N ASP A 39 -12.46 9.50 4.28
CA ASP A 39 -11.85 8.30 4.82
C ASP A 39 -10.32 8.36 4.72
N TYR A 40 -9.70 8.77 5.83
CA TYR A 40 -8.26 8.91 5.99
C TYR A 40 -7.49 7.57 6.02
N ARG A 41 -8.17 6.44 5.81
CA ARG A 41 -7.57 5.09 5.81
C ARG A 41 -7.34 4.54 4.41
N ASN A 42 -7.68 5.29 3.37
CA ASN A 42 -7.49 4.87 1.99
C ASN A 42 -6.22 5.47 1.40
N PHE A 43 -5.39 4.60 0.85
CA PHE A 43 -4.07 4.93 0.34
C PHE A 43 -3.90 4.36 -1.06
N ARG A 44 -3.36 5.15 -1.99
CA ARG A 44 -2.98 4.68 -3.32
C ARG A 44 -1.54 4.20 -3.30
N LEU A 45 -1.30 2.96 -3.75
CA LEU A 45 0.04 2.41 -3.88
C LEU A 45 0.84 3.12 -4.97
N GLU A 46 2.01 3.64 -4.62
CA GLU A 46 2.89 4.42 -5.50
C GLU A 46 4.10 3.62 -6.01
N ASN A 47 4.22 2.36 -5.63
CA ASN A 47 5.16 1.42 -6.23
C ASN A 47 4.57 0.01 -6.33
N SER A 48 5.29 -0.81 -7.09
CA SER A 48 4.91 -2.18 -7.43
C SER A 48 5.35 -3.15 -6.33
N PRO A 49 4.48 -4.06 -5.83
CA PRO A 49 4.92 -5.17 -4.97
C PRO A 49 5.92 -6.09 -5.67
N PHE A 50 6.90 -6.56 -4.91
CA PHE A 50 7.81 -7.62 -5.29
C PHE A 50 7.27 -9.00 -4.91
N TYR A 51 6.69 -9.14 -3.71
CA TYR A 51 6.25 -10.43 -3.16
C TYR A 51 4.76 -10.46 -2.82
N ALA A 52 4.21 -9.35 -2.33
CA ALA A 52 2.80 -9.26 -1.97
C ALA A 52 1.91 -9.54 -3.19
N THR A 53 1.02 -10.52 -3.06
CA THR A 53 0.06 -10.89 -4.10
C THR A 53 -1.28 -10.22 -3.88
N GLY A 54 -2.12 -10.18 -4.91
CA GLY A 54 -3.48 -9.63 -4.79
C GLY A 54 -3.54 -8.10 -4.65
N VAL A 55 -2.42 -7.38 -4.83
CA VAL A 55 -2.34 -5.91 -4.95
C VAL A 55 -1.43 -5.53 -6.12
N SER A 56 -1.60 -4.33 -6.67
CA SER A 56 -0.81 -3.83 -7.80
C SER A 56 -0.55 -2.33 -7.70
N TYR A 57 0.40 -1.84 -8.50
CA TYR A 57 0.68 -0.41 -8.58
C TYR A 57 -0.60 0.36 -8.91
N ARG A 58 -0.84 1.48 -8.21
CA ARG A 58 -2.04 2.31 -8.26
C ARG A 58 -3.34 1.67 -7.75
N ASP A 59 -3.30 0.47 -7.16
CA ASP A 59 -4.44 0.02 -6.35
C ASP A 59 -4.64 0.99 -5.17
N VAL A 60 -5.91 1.23 -4.84
CA VAL A 60 -6.30 1.91 -3.61
C VAL A 60 -6.58 0.86 -2.56
N VAL A 61 -5.86 0.92 -1.45
CA VAL A 61 -5.95 -0.02 -0.34
C VAL A 61 -6.43 0.70 0.91
N ARG A 62 -7.20 0.01 1.75
CA ARG A 62 -7.47 0.44 3.11
C ARG A 62 -6.39 -0.13 4.03
N ALA A 63 -5.90 0.71 4.94
CA ALA A 63 -4.89 0.30 5.90
C ALA A 63 -5.14 0.91 7.30
N LYS A 64 -4.70 0.21 8.34
CA LYS A 64 -4.84 0.62 9.74
C LYS A 64 -3.57 1.30 10.23
N PRO A 65 -3.66 2.38 11.01
CA PRO A 65 -2.48 2.98 11.61
C PRO A 65 -1.81 2.00 12.58
N THR A 66 -0.48 2.03 12.62
CA THR A 66 0.32 1.35 13.65
C THR A 66 0.76 2.34 14.72
N GLU A 67 1.54 1.90 15.71
CA GLU A 67 2.21 2.80 16.66
C GLU A 67 3.20 3.77 15.96
N ASN A 68 3.69 3.41 14.77
CA ASN A 68 4.54 4.27 13.97
C ASN A 68 3.68 5.16 13.04
N PRO A 69 3.79 6.51 13.14
CA PRO A 69 2.92 7.45 12.44
C PRO A 69 3.11 7.48 10.91
N VAL A 70 4.12 6.80 10.37
CA VAL A 70 4.35 6.66 8.92
C VAL A 70 4.15 5.24 8.40
N LEU A 71 3.75 4.30 9.27
CA LEU A 71 3.52 2.91 8.92
C LEU A 71 2.07 2.50 9.20
N TYR A 72 1.46 1.87 8.21
CA TYR A 72 0.10 1.37 8.25
C TYR A 72 0.09 -0.11 7.88
N ASP A 73 -0.78 -0.91 8.49
CA ASP A 73 -0.95 -2.31 8.15
C ASP A 73 -2.08 -2.48 7.15
N PHE A 74 -1.80 -3.20 6.06
CA PHE A 74 -2.78 -3.51 5.03
C PHE A 74 -4.02 -4.21 5.60
N GLU A 75 -5.21 -3.78 5.17
CA GLU A 75 -6.48 -4.40 5.54
C GLU A 75 -7.18 -5.01 4.32
N SER A 76 -7.38 -4.22 3.27
CA SER A 76 -8.11 -4.69 2.07
C SER A 76 -7.86 -3.80 0.86
N VAL A 77 -8.23 -4.28 -0.33
CA VAL A 77 -8.26 -3.48 -1.55
C VAL A 77 -9.63 -2.83 -1.70
N VAL A 78 -9.65 -1.51 -1.84
CA VAL A 78 -10.87 -0.71 -2.01
C VAL A 78 -11.19 -0.51 -3.49
N ALA A 79 -10.16 -0.23 -4.30
CA ALA A 79 -10.30 -0.09 -5.74
C ALA A 79 -9.06 -0.59 -6.48
N ARG A 80 -9.26 -1.20 -7.65
CA ARG A 80 -8.18 -1.69 -8.50
C ARG A 80 -7.67 -0.56 -9.39
N GLY A 81 -6.36 -0.43 -9.51
CA GLY A 81 -5.67 0.55 -10.37
C GLY A 81 -5.74 0.21 -11.86
N GLY A 82 -6.44 -0.86 -12.25
CA GLY A 82 -6.67 -1.27 -13.64
C GLY A 82 -5.52 -2.02 -14.31
N HIS A 83 -4.43 -2.33 -13.60
CA HIS A 83 -3.26 -2.99 -14.14
C HIS A 83 -3.03 -4.35 -13.48
N SER A 84 -3.27 -5.44 -14.21
CA SER A 84 -2.89 -6.79 -13.78
C SER A 84 -1.37 -6.93 -13.85
N LYS A 85 -0.74 -7.29 -12.74
CA LYS A 85 0.66 -7.71 -12.74
C LYS A 85 0.79 -9.15 -13.23
N TYR A 86 1.68 -9.36 -14.19
CA TYR A 86 2.22 -10.67 -14.53
C TYR A 86 3.59 -10.79 -13.86
N MET A 87 3.78 -11.81 -13.03
CA MET A 87 5.08 -12.15 -12.45
C MET A 87 5.82 -13.01 -13.48
N ILE A 88 6.96 -12.55 -13.97
CA ILE A 88 7.87 -13.37 -14.79
C ILE A 88 8.90 -13.94 -13.82
N LEU A 89 8.88 -15.26 -13.65
CA LEU A 89 9.82 -16.05 -12.83
C LEU A 89 11.07 -16.39 -13.66
#